data_AF-A0A3S1L7X6-F1
#
_entry.id   AF-A0A3S1L7X6-F1
#
_cell.length_a   1.000
_cell.length_b   1.000
_cell.length_c   1.000
_cell.angle_alpha   90.00
_cell.angle_beta   90.00
_cell.angle_gamma   90.00
#
_symmetry.space_group_name_H-M   'P 1'
#
loop_
_entity.id
_entity.type
_entity.pdbx_description
1 polymer ?
#
loop_
_entity_poly.entity_id
_entity_poly.type
_entity_poly.pdbx_seq_one_letter_code
_entity_poly.pdbx_strand_id
1 'polypeptide(L)'
;HEPVISGIRVGVCLWLAFVLRRWHAYPVIGLGISAAFFCFLQVAKDRDFPALRNAAVGGLCAILVVVGAALTFQQPLIFKILGTSYGDLYSGYKTDFVSQIVQVGSRLSYVNWLLIVFGLYISIIRQNRFSLFCAVASGLTFVLFTRMQDPDRHHSVPVFLWLFPAYAQAIVAIVSMPALRSRWSNAAIAVAAGLAFFGTFFPTGRQVLSPISYVFAREATLPLHLDNLPEYRRLIDDLLGKMGPGDRLSVFASSGIMSDSLLYEMDKDLYPRIEWACQVDSRDRFRPAALKSKYVVVTDPPVIHLQQGAQLCVSIPDQYIVEGKGIGAAYRRIAAYQLSGDVKGYLYEQV
;
A
#
# COMPACT_ATOMS: atom_id res chain seq x y z
N HIS A 1 -34.44 12.51 -3.12
CA HIS A 1 -33.56 13.08 -2.08
C HIS A 1 -32.90 12.02 -1.19
N GLU A 2 -33.62 10.98 -0.73
CA GLU A 2 -33.03 9.86 0.04
C GLU A 2 -31.82 9.15 -0.60
N PRO A 3 -31.80 8.80 -1.92
CA PRO A 3 -30.67 8.09 -2.51
C PRO A 3 -29.38 8.93 -2.54
N VAL A 4 -29.50 10.25 -2.67
CA VAL A 4 -28.35 11.19 -2.63
C VAL A 4 -27.80 11.29 -1.22
N ILE A 5 -28.67 11.40 -0.21
CA ILE A 5 -28.27 11.45 1.20
C ILE A 5 -27.65 10.12 1.62
N SER A 6 -28.22 8.99 1.19
CA SER A 6 -27.66 7.65 1.42
C SER A 6 -26.28 7.50 0.76
N GLY A 7 -26.13 7.92 -0.50
CA GLY A 7 -24.85 7.92 -1.21
C GLY A 7 -23.79 8.77 -0.51
N ILE A 8 -24.16 9.96 -0.02
CA ILE A 8 -23.25 10.82 0.75
C ILE A 8 -22.86 10.15 2.07
N ARG A 9 -23.80 9.56 2.81
CA ARG A 9 -23.52 8.86 4.07
C ARG A 9 -22.57 7.67 3.84
N VAL A 10 -22.84 6.84 2.84
CA VAL A 10 -21.96 5.73 2.46
C VAL A 10 -20.59 6.26 2.05
N GLY A 11 -20.52 7.31 1.25
CA GLY A 11 -19.27 7.96 0.86
C GLY A 11 -18.47 8.49 2.05
N VAL A 12 -19.12 9.13 3.03
CA VAL A 12 -18.49 9.62 4.27
C VAL A 12 -18.02 8.45 5.13
N CYS A 13 -18.82 7.40 5.30
CA CYS A 13 -18.42 6.20 6.04
C CYS A 13 -17.22 5.49 5.40
N LEU A 14 -17.21 5.36 4.06
CA LEU A 14 -16.07 4.81 3.31
C LEU A 14 -14.82 5.68 3.44
N TRP A 15 -14.99 7.01 3.35
CA TRP A 15 -13.89 7.96 3.53
C TRP A 15 -13.33 7.93 4.95
N LEU A 16 -14.19 7.88 5.98
CA LEU A 16 -13.77 7.72 7.37
C LEU A 16 -13.08 6.38 7.60
N ALA A 17 -13.59 5.27 7.05
CA ALA A 17 -12.92 3.97 7.13
C ALA A 17 -11.51 3.98 6.51
N PHE A 18 -11.31 4.82 5.50
CA PHE A 18 -9.99 5.05 4.89
C PHE A 18 -9.12 5.94 5.79
N VAL A 19 -9.59 7.15 6.15
CA VAL A 19 -8.83 8.18 6.89
C VAL A 19 -8.54 7.79 8.34
N LEU A 20 -9.36 6.96 8.97
CA LEU A 20 -9.11 6.47 10.33
C LEU A 20 -8.04 5.37 10.38
N ARG A 21 -7.46 4.95 9.24
CA ARG A 21 -6.29 4.08 9.25
C ARG A 21 -5.07 4.86 9.75
N ARG A 22 -4.30 4.23 10.66
CA ARG A 22 -3.13 4.82 11.35
C ARG A 22 -2.13 5.56 10.45
N TRP A 23 -1.94 5.12 9.21
CA TRP A 23 -0.98 5.75 8.30
C TRP A 23 -1.46 7.07 7.69
N HIS A 24 -2.72 7.45 7.86
CA HIS A 24 -3.16 8.81 7.56
C HIS A 24 -2.75 9.82 8.64
N ALA A 25 -2.18 9.39 9.77
CA ALA A 25 -1.58 10.32 10.73
C ALA A 25 -0.39 11.08 10.14
N TYR A 26 0.42 10.45 9.28
CA TYR A 26 1.60 11.08 8.66
C TYR A 26 1.25 12.31 7.80
N PRO A 27 0.27 12.26 6.87
CA PRO A 27 -0.13 13.46 6.13
C PRO A 27 -0.79 14.52 7.02
N VAL A 28 -1.50 14.15 8.10
CA VAL A 28 -2.05 15.13 9.05
C VAL A 28 -0.92 15.88 9.76
N ILE A 29 0.10 15.18 10.23
CA ILE A 29 1.30 15.80 10.84
C ILE A 29 2.04 16.66 9.80
N GLY A 30 2.23 16.14 8.58
CA GLY A 30 2.86 16.86 7.48
C GLY A 30 2.15 18.17 7.13
N LEU A 31 0.80 18.17 7.11
CA LEU A 31 -0.01 19.37 6.95
C LEU A 31 0.17 20.34 8.11
N GLY A 32 0.14 19.86 9.35
CA GLY A 32 0.33 20.70 10.54
C GLY A 32 1.67 21.42 10.54
N ILE A 33 2.76 20.70 10.25
CA ILE A 33 4.10 21.27 10.14
C ILE A 33 4.17 22.27 8.97
N SER A 34 3.57 21.93 7.82
CA SER A 34 3.52 22.84 6.67
C SER A 34 2.75 24.12 7.01
N ALA A 35 1.64 24.01 7.76
CA ALA A 35 0.80 25.14 8.11
C ALA A 35 1.52 26.07 9.07
N ALA A 36 2.19 25.50 10.08
CA ALA A 36 3.06 26.24 10.97
C ALA A 36 4.16 26.96 10.18
N PHE A 37 4.88 26.26 9.29
CA PHE A 37 5.94 26.84 8.47
C PHE A 37 5.46 28.03 7.62
N PHE A 38 4.36 27.88 6.88
CA PHE A 38 3.81 28.96 6.05
C PHE A 38 3.23 30.11 6.88
N CYS A 39 2.66 29.82 8.05
CA CYS A 39 2.21 30.85 9.00
C CYS A 39 3.41 31.66 9.52
N PHE A 40 4.50 31.01 9.94
CA PHE A 40 5.73 31.68 10.35
C PHE A 40 6.33 32.53 9.24
N LEU A 41 6.39 32.02 8.01
CA LEU A 41 6.87 32.81 6.87
C LEU A 41 6.02 34.05 6.62
N GLN A 42 4.68 33.92 6.72
CA GLN A 42 3.78 35.05 6.54
C GLN A 42 3.95 36.10 7.64
N VAL A 43 4.00 35.67 8.89
CA VAL A 43 4.22 36.56 10.04
C VAL A 43 5.58 37.24 9.96
N ALA A 44 6.64 36.51 9.58
CA ALA A 44 7.97 37.09 9.43
C ALA A 44 8.00 38.18 8.35
N LYS A 45 7.22 38.00 7.28
CA LYS A 45 7.06 38.98 6.20
C LYS A 45 6.26 40.21 6.64
N ASP A 46 5.10 39.99 7.27
CA ASP A 46 4.15 41.05 7.60
C ASP A 46 4.39 41.70 8.98
N ARG A 47 5.27 41.09 9.80
CA ARG A 47 5.55 41.43 11.21
C ARG A 47 4.31 41.42 12.10
N ASP A 48 3.31 40.59 11.78
CA ASP A 48 2.04 40.47 12.52
C ASP A 48 2.11 39.41 13.63
N PHE A 49 2.72 39.79 14.76
CA PHE A 49 2.82 38.94 15.94
C PHE A 49 1.47 38.58 16.60
N PRO A 50 0.45 39.47 16.63
CA PRO A 50 -0.89 39.11 17.07
C PRO A 50 -1.49 37.94 16.28
N ALA A 51 -1.36 37.92 14.95
CA ALA A 51 -1.82 36.81 14.12
C ALA A 51 -1.10 35.49 14.47
N LEU A 52 0.21 35.54 14.71
CA LEU A 52 0.97 34.36 15.16
C LEU A 52 0.47 33.82 16.49
N ARG A 53 0.22 34.71 17.46
CA ARG A 53 -0.31 34.32 18.77
C ARG A 53 -1.67 33.64 18.62
N ASN A 54 -2.56 34.20 17.82
CA ASN A 54 -3.89 33.64 17.60
C ASN A 54 -3.81 32.27 16.89
N ALA A 55 -2.92 32.14 15.90
CA ALA A 55 -2.66 30.86 15.23
C ALA A 55 -2.08 29.81 16.19
N ALA A 56 -1.16 30.20 17.07
CA ALA A 56 -0.57 29.32 18.07
C ALA A 56 -1.61 28.86 19.11
N VAL A 57 -2.44 29.79 19.61
CA VAL A 57 -3.53 29.46 20.55
C VAL A 57 -4.57 28.56 19.88
N GLY A 58 -5.00 28.89 18.66
CA GLY A 58 -5.93 28.05 17.90
C GLY A 58 -5.38 26.66 17.61
N GLY A 59 -4.09 26.57 17.25
CA GLY A 59 -3.38 25.31 17.05
C GLY A 59 -3.29 24.49 18.33
N LEU A 60 -2.99 25.11 19.47
CA LEU A 60 -2.97 24.45 20.77
C LEU A 60 -4.37 23.92 21.14
N CYS A 61 -5.43 24.72 20.96
CA CYS A 61 -6.80 24.27 21.18
C CYS A 61 -7.14 23.06 20.30
N ALA A 62 -6.77 23.08 19.01
CA ALA A 62 -7.00 21.96 18.11
C ALA A 62 -6.24 20.69 18.56
N ILE A 63 -4.97 20.82 18.94
CA ILE A 63 -4.17 19.71 19.48
C ILE A 63 -4.82 19.13 20.75
N LEU A 64 -5.25 19.99 21.68
CA LEU A 64 -5.90 19.55 22.93
C LEU A 64 -7.21 18.81 22.64
N VAL A 65 -8.02 19.26 21.68
CA VAL A 65 -9.24 18.56 21.26
C VAL A 65 -8.92 17.20 20.66
N VAL A 66 -7.93 17.12 19.75
CA VAL A 66 -7.53 15.87 19.10
C VAL A 66 -6.94 14.88 20.12
N VAL A 67 -6.01 15.32 20.97
CA VAL A 67 -5.40 14.50 22.02
C VAL A 67 -6.44 14.08 23.04
N GLY A 68 -7.33 14.99 23.45
CA GLY A 68 -8.44 14.68 24.35
C GLY A 68 -9.35 13.59 23.77
N ALA A 69 -9.81 13.75 22.53
CA ALA A 69 -10.62 12.74 21.85
C ALA A 69 -9.87 11.40 21.71
N ALA A 70 -8.58 11.43 21.34
CA ALA A 70 -7.78 10.22 21.20
C ALA A 70 -7.59 9.50 22.55
N LEU A 71 -7.37 10.24 23.65
CA LEU A 71 -7.26 9.68 25.00
C LEU A 71 -8.60 9.13 25.50
N THR A 72 -9.73 9.77 25.17
CA THR A 72 -11.07 9.30 25.57
C THR A 72 -11.48 8.04 24.80
N PHE A 73 -11.29 8.02 23.48
CA PHE A 73 -11.81 6.95 22.62
C PHE A 73 -10.79 5.86 22.26
N GLN A 74 -9.49 6.14 22.38
CA GLN A 74 -8.41 5.25 21.93
C GLN A 74 -7.29 5.08 22.98
N GLN A 75 -7.60 5.28 24.27
CA GLN A 75 -6.63 5.17 25.36
C GLN A 75 -5.72 3.92 25.29
N PRO A 76 -6.24 2.69 25.10
CA PRO A 76 -5.40 1.50 25.09
C PRO A 76 -4.42 1.47 23.91
N LEU A 77 -4.84 2.02 22.76
CA LEU A 77 -4.00 2.13 21.59
C LEU A 77 -2.87 3.13 21.81
N ILE A 78 -3.14 4.28 22.44
CA ILE A 78 -2.13 5.29 22.75
C ILE A 78 -1.05 4.70 23.66
N PHE A 79 -1.43 4.04 24.75
CA PHE A 79 -0.45 3.39 25.63
C PHE A 79 0.39 2.34 24.91
N LYS A 80 -0.23 1.57 23.99
CA LYS A 80 0.50 0.61 23.16
C LYS A 80 1.49 1.30 22.23
N ILE A 81 1.12 2.41 21.60
CA ILE A 81 2.00 3.19 20.71
C ILE A 81 3.18 3.77 21.50
N LEU A 82 2.96 4.29 22.71
CA LEU A 82 4.02 4.84 23.56
C LEU A 82 5.03 3.78 24.01
N GLY A 83 4.56 2.54 24.23
CA GLY A 83 5.42 1.42 24.65
C GLY A 83 5.99 0.56 23.51
N THR A 84 5.62 0.81 22.26
CA THR A 84 5.99 -0.05 21.12
C THR A 84 6.56 0.76 19.96
N SER A 85 7.80 0.47 19.58
CA SER A 85 8.40 1.06 18.38
C SER A 85 7.69 0.53 17.13
N TYR A 86 6.90 1.40 16.49
CA TYR A 86 6.24 1.05 15.23
C TYR A 86 7.24 0.80 14.10
N GLY A 87 8.37 1.52 14.10
CA GLY A 87 9.44 1.30 13.13
C GLY A 87 10.04 -0.10 13.22
N ASP A 88 10.22 -0.63 14.44
CA ASP A 88 10.81 -1.96 14.63
C ASP A 88 9.84 -3.06 14.16
N LEU A 89 8.54 -2.91 14.46
CA LEU A 89 7.49 -3.83 14.01
C LEU A 89 7.37 -3.93 12.49
N TYR A 90 7.69 -2.85 11.76
CA TYR A 90 7.58 -2.82 10.29
C TYR A 90 8.93 -2.76 9.59
N SER A 91 10.03 -3.01 10.31
CA SER A 91 11.39 -3.02 9.76
C SER A 91 11.56 -3.97 8.58
N GLY A 92 10.86 -5.11 8.55
CA GLY A 92 10.86 -6.05 7.42
C GLY A 92 10.27 -5.49 6.12
N TYR A 93 9.50 -4.40 6.19
CA TYR A 93 8.92 -3.68 5.05
C TYR A 93 9.77 -2.48 4.62
N LYS A 94 10.96 -2.28 5.18
CA LYS A 94 11.76 -1.07 4.98
C LYS A 94 13.02 -1.36 4.16
N THR A 95 13.14 -0.78 2.96
CA THR A 95 14.38 -0.73 2.19
C THR A 95 15.20 0.52 2.55
N ASP A 96 16.34 0.69 1.88
CA ASP A 96 17.09 1.94 1.88
C ASP A 96 16.30 3.09 1.24
N PHE A 97 16.72 4.32 1.53
CA PHE A 97 16.03 5.53 1.10
C PHE A 97 16.02 5.73 -0.42
N VAL A 98 17.05 5.28 -1.13
CA VAL A 98 17.12 5.41 -2.59
C VAL A 98 16.09 4.48 -3.23
N SER A 99 16.03 3.22 -2.76
CA SER A 99 15.01 2.25 -3.18
C SER A 99 13.59 2.77 -2.93
N GLN A 100 13.34 3.46 -1.80
CA GLN A 100 12.05 4.07 -1.50
C GLN A 100 11.68 5.20 -2.48
N ILE A 101 12.65 6.05 -2.85
CA ILE A 101 12.44 7.08 -3.87
C ILE A 101 12.14 6.43 -5.22
N VAL A 102 12.89 5.39 -5.60
CA VAL A 102 12.66 4.68 -6.87
C VAL A 102 11.28 4.05 -6.89
N GLN A 103 10.83 3.40 -5.81
CA GLN A 103 9.49 2.82 -5.71
C GLN A 103 8.37 3.85 -5.83
N VAL A 104 8.43 4.98 -5.11
CA VAL A 104 7.42 6.05 -5.27
C VAL A 104 7.51 6.66 -6.67
N GLY A 105 8.73 6.87 -7.16
CA GLY A 105 9.01 7.44 -8.47
C GLY A 105 8.43 6.60 -9.61
N SER A 106 8.49 5.27 -9.52
CA SER A 106 7.97 4.36 -10.54
C SER A 106 6.45 4.28 -10.58
N ARG A 107 5.73 4.80 -9.58
CA ARG A 107 4.25 4.79 -9.56
C ARG A 107 3.63 5.68 -10.62
N LEU A 108 4.33 6.76 -10.98
CA LEU A 108 3.91 7.69 -12.02
C LEU A 108 4.81 7.52 -13.25
N SER A 109 4.26 7.86 -14.41
CA SER A 109 5.07 7.99 -15.63
C SER A 109 6.00 9.19 -15.54
N TYR A 110 7.06 9.22 -16.35
CA TYR A 110 7.95 10.37 -16.39
C TYR A 110 7.23 11.64 -16.85
N VAL A 111 6.24 11.50 -17.75
CA VAL A 111 5.40 12.63 -18.18
C VAL A 111 4.61 13.21 -17.02
N ASN A 112 4.03 12.37 -16.15
CA ASN A 112 3.31 12.86 -14.98
C ASN A 112 4.24 13.56 -13.96
N TRP A 113 5.46 13.06 -13.77
CA TRP A 113 6.47 13.76 -12.97
C TRP A 113 6.87 15.11 -13.58
N LEU A 114 7.06 15.17 -14.90
CA LEU A 114 7.36 16.42 -15.60
C LEU A 114 6.22 17.44 -15.44
N LEU A 115 4.96 16.99 -15.50
CA LEU A 115 3.80 17.86 -15.23
C LEU A 115 3.80 18.38 -13.78
N ILE A 116 4.14 17.54 -12.79
CA ILE A 116 4.27 18.00 -11.40
C ILE A 116 5.38 19.05 -11.29
N VAL A 117 6.56 18.79 -11.84
CA VAL A 117 7.72 19.72 -11.79
C VAL A 117 7.39 21.04 -12.50
N PHE A 118 6.81 20.98 -13.70
CA PHE A 118 6.37 22.15 -14.44
C PHE A 118 5.29 22.93 -13.69
N GLY A 119 4.35 22.22 -13.07
CA GLY A 119 3.32 22.80 -12.20
C GLY A 119 3.91 23.56 -11.02
N LEU A 120 4.88 22.98 -10.33
CA LEU A 120 5.62 23.61 -9.23
C LEU A 120 6.39 24.84 -9.69
N TYR A 121 7.05 24.76 -10.84
CA TYR A 121 7.74 25.90 -11.45
C TYR A 121 6.78 27.08 -11.69
N ILE A 122 5.60 26.82 -12.27
CA ILE A 122 4.57 27.84 -12.44
C ILE A 122 4.07 28.36 -11.08
N SER A 123 3.95 27.49 -10.06
CA SER A 123 3.50 27.89 -8.73
C SER A 123 4.46 28.86 -8.08
N ILE A 124 5.76 28.70 -8.30
CA ILE A 124 6.80 29.64 -7.83
C ILE A 124 6.64 30.98 -8.55
N ILE A 125 6.56 30.98 -9.89
CA ILE A 125 6.43 32.22 -10.68
C ILE A 125 5.18 33.00 -10.30
N ARG A 126 4.04 32.30 -10.18
CA ARG A 126 2.74 32.90 -9.85
C ARG A 126 2.52 33.11 -8.36
N GLN A 127 3.51 32.75 -7.52
CA GLN A 127 3.40 32.82 -6.07
C GLN A 127 2.15 32.08 -5.54
N ASN A 128 1.79 30.94 -6.16
CA ASN A 128 0.69 30.10 -5.71
C ASN A 128 1.08 29.36 -4.43
N ARG A 129 0.90 30.05 -3.30
CA ARG A 129 1.23 29.54 -1.96
C ARG A 129 0.47 28.28 -1.60
N PHE A 130 -0.75 28.08 -2.09
CA PHE A 130 -1.52 26.87 -1.83
C PHE A 130 -0.85 25.64 -2.46
N SER A 131 -0.47 25.72 -3.74
CA SER A 131 0.24 24.61 -4.40
C SER A 131 1.59 24.33 -3.76
N LEU A 132 2.34 25.37 -3.36
CA LEU A 132 3.63 25.20 -2.67
C LEU A 132 3.47 24.59 -1.28
N PHE A 133 2.44 25.01 -0.54
CA PHE A 133 2.07 24.43 0.74
C PHE A 133 1.78 22.93 0.61
N CYS A 134 0.95 22.54 -0.36
CA CYS A 134 0.65 21.12 -0.59
C CYS A 134 1.90 20.34 -1.01
N ALA A 135 2.81 20.92 -1.80
CA ALA A 135 4.07 20.26 -2.15
C ALA A 135 4.97 20.00 -0.93
N VAL A 136 5.07 20.96 0.00
CA VAL A 136 5.79 20.77 1.27
C VAL A 136 5.11 19.69 2.12
N ALA A 137 3.78 19.71 2.21
CA ALA A 137 3.02 18.68 2.93
C ALA A 137 3.23 17.29 2.33
N SER A 138 3.29 17.16 0.99
CA SER A 138 3.64 15.93 0.29
C SER A 138 5.04 15.44 0.67
N GLY A 139 6.05 16.32 0.59
CA GLY A 139 7.43 15.98 0.93
C GLY A 139 7.58 15.51 2.38
N LEU A 140 6.95 16.22 3.32
CA LEU A 140 6.93 15.84 4.73
C LEU A 140 6.19 14.52 4.96
N THR A 141 5.05 14.31 4.29
CA THR A 141 4.31 13.04 4.36
C THR A 141 5.20 11.87 3.96
N PHE A 142 5.90 12.01 2.83
CA PHE A 142 6.83 10.99 2.34
C PHE A 142 7.96 10.74 3.35
N VAL A 143 8.66 11.79 3.81
CA VAL A 143 9.80 11.66 4.74
C VAL A 143 9.39 11.08 6.10
N LEU A 144 8.24 11.48 6.63
CA LEU A 144 7.74 10.95 7.90
C LEU A 144 7.35 9.48 7.79
N PHE A 145 6.74 9.09 6.66
CA PHE A 145 6.29 7.72 6.43
C PHE A 145 7.46 6.77 6.19
N THR A 146 8.42 7.14 5.32
CA THR A 146 9.55 6.27 4.93
C THR A 146 10.49 5.91 6.06
N ARG A 147 10.45 6.67 7.17
CA ARG A 147 11.15 6.30 8.41
C ARG A 147 10.66 4.98 8.99
N MET A 148 9.41 4.60 8.72
CA MET A 148 8.74 3.44 9.33
C MET A 148 8.74 2.22 8.42
N GLN A 149 8.33 2.38 7.16
CA GLN A 149 8.31 1.32 6.15
C GLN A 149 8.29 1.92 4.75
N ASP A 150 8.48 1.08 3.74
CA ASP A 150 8.33 1.49 2.36
C ASP A 150 6.86 1.83 2.07
N PRO A 151 6.60 2.98 1.44
CA PRO A 151 5.25 3.31 1.03
C PRO A 151 4.86 2.36 -0.08
N ASP A 152 3.92 1.46 0.18
CA ASP A 152 3.17 0.72 -0.85
C ASP A 152 2.20 1.69 -1.61
N ARG A 153 1.51 1.18 -2.64
CA ARG A 153 0.59 1.94 -3.52
C ARG A 153 -0.41 2.77 -2.74
N HIS A 154 -1.10 2.15 -1.78
CA HIS A 154 -2.11 2.82 -0.97
C HIS A 154 -1.51 3.87 -0.02
N HIS A 155 -0.31 3.62 0.52
CA HIS A 155 0.42 4.57 1.35
C HIS A 155 0.90 5.81 0.57
N SER A 156 1.01 5.71 -0.75
CA SER A 156 1.45 6.81 -1.61
C SER A 156 0.33 7.74 -2.04
N VAL A 157 -0.93 7.31 -1.86
CA VAL A 157 -2.10 8.11 -2.24
C VAL A 157 -2.08 9.50 -1.59
N PRO A 158 -1.79 9.68 -0.28
CA PRO A 158 -1.72 11.01 0.31
C PRO A 158 -0.58 11.87 -0.25
N VAL A 159 0.57 11.26 -0.58
CA VAL A 159 1.70 11.97 -1.21
C VAL A 159 1.25 12.55 -2.54
N PHE A 160 0.65 11.73 -3.41
CA PHE A 160 0.19 12.20 -4.72
C PHE A 160 -1.03 13.13 -4.64
N LEU A 161 -1.92 12.94 -3.67
CA LEU A 161 -3.03 13.85 -3.41
C LEU A 161 -2.53 15.27 -3.14
N TRP A 162 -1.47 15.41 -2.34
CA TRP A 162 -0.88 16.72 -2.05
C TRP A 162 -0.05 17.29 -3.20
N LEU A 163 0.42 16.47 -4.15
CA LEU A 163 1.02 16.96 -5.39
C LEU A 163 0.00 17.35 -6.46
N PHE A 164 -1.27 16.95 -6.31
CA PHE A 164 -2.31 17.19 -7.30
C PHE A 164 -2.51 18.68 -7.66
N PRO A 165 -2.48 19.66 -6.73
CA PRO A 165 -2.60 21.07 -7.11
C PRO A 165 -1.51 21.55 -8.07
N ALA A 166 -0.27 21.08 -7.91
CA ALA A 166 0.80 21.39 -8.84
C ALA A 166 0.53 20.77 -10.22
N TYR A 167 0.17 19.47 -10.24
CA TYR A 167 -0.19 18.76 -11.46
C TYR A 167 -1.35 19.44 -12.22
N ALA A 168 -2.43 19.77 -11.51
CA ALA A 168 -3.59 20.44 -12.09
C ALA A 168 -3.23 21.82 -12.68
N GLN A 169 -2.38 22.57 -12.00
CA GLN A 169 -1.92 23.86 -12.49
C GLN A 169 -1.12 23.74 -13.80
N ALA A 170 -0.28 22.71 -13.95
CA ALA A 170 0.41 22.44 -15.20
C ALA A 170 -0.58 22.18 -16.35
N ILE A 171 -1.59 21.34 -16.11
CA ILE A 171 -2.65 21.07 -17.10
C ILE A 171 -3.38 22.36 -17.48
N VAL A 172 -3.83 23.14 -16.50
CA VAL A 172 -4.52 24.41 -16.76
C VAL A 172 -3.64 25.36 -17.57
N ALA A 173 -2.35 25.46 -17.23
CA ALA A 173 -1.42 26.32 -17.95
C ALA A 173 -1.23 25.88 -19.41
N ILE A 174 -1.11 24.57 -19.66
CA ILE A 174 -0.97 23.99 -21.01
C ILE A 174 -2.24 24.20 -21.83
N VAL A 175 -3.40 23.80 -21.32
CA VAL A 175 -4.68 23.88 -22.05
C VAL A 175 -5.12 25.34 -22.27
N SER A 176 -4.70 26.26 -21.40
CA SER A 176 -4.99 27.69 -21.58
C SER A 176 -4.13 28.37 -22.66
N MET A 177 -3.08 27.72 -23.17
CA MET A 177 -2.22 28.30 -24.21
C MET A 177 -3.00 28.54 -25.50
N PRO A 178 -2.96 29.75 -26.09
CA PRO A 178 -3.69 30.06 -27.32
C PRO A 178 -3.39 29.08 -28.47
N ALA A 179 -2.14 28.64 -28.60
CA ALA A 179 -1.70 27.68 -29.61
C ALA A 179 -2.36 26.29 -29.51
N LEU A 180 -2.88 25.92 -28.32
CA LEU A 180 -3.50 24.63 -28.05
C LEU A 180 -5.04 24.68 -28.06
N ARG A 181 -5.65 25.82 -28.44
CA ARG A 181 -7.12 25.97 -28.56
C ARG A 181 -7.70 25.37 -29.84
N SER A 182 -6.88 24.75 -30.68
CA SER A 182 -7.32 24.09 -31.91
C SER A 182 -8.12 22.81 -31.62
N ARG A 183 -9.11 22.49 -32.45
CA ARG A 183 -9.87 21.22 -32.38
C ARG A 183 -8.96 19.98 -32.40
N TRP A 184 -7.84 20.08 -33.10
CA TRP A 184 -6.86 19.00 -33.22
C TRP A 184 -6.08 18.77 -31.93
N SER A 185 -5.77 19.84 -31.18
CA SER A 185 -5.14 19.76 -29.87
C SER A 185 -6.08 19.10 -28.85
N ASN A 186 -7.36 19.46 -28.87
CA ASN A 186 -8.37 18.81 -28.02
C ASN A 186 -8.53 17.33 -28.36
N ALA A 187 -8.56 16.99 -29.65
CA ALA A 187 -8.62 15.60 -30.10
C ALA A 187 -7.37 14.81 -29.65
N ALA A 188 -6.17 15.39 -29.77
CA ALA A 188 -4.93 14.77 -29.31
C ALA A 188 -4.93 14.53 -27.79
N ILE A 189 -5.39 15.48 -26.98
CA ILE A 189 -5.52 15.33 -25.52
C ILE A 189 -6.52 14.22 -25.18
N ALA A 190 -7.67 14.20 -25.85
CA ALA A 190 -8.69 13.16 -25.65
C ALA A 190 -8.16 11.77 -26.01
N VAL A 191 -7.43 11.64 -27.12
CA VAL A 191 -6.77 10.38 -27.52
C VAL A 191 -5.73 9.98 -26.48
N ALA A 192 -4.88 10.90 -26.02
CA ALA A 192 -3.88 10.60 -24.99
C ALA A 192 -4.53 10.14 -23.68
N ALA A 193 -5.62 10.79 -23.25
CA ALA A 193 -6.38 10.37 -22.06
C ALA A 193 -7.05 9.01 -22.26
N GLY A 194 -7.59 8.74 -23.45
CA GLY A 194 -8.15 7.45 -23.82
C GLY A 194 -7.12 6.32 -23.80
N LEU A 195 -5.92 6.57 -24.33
CA LEU A 195 -4.80 5.62 -24.25
C LEU A 195 -4.33 5.40 -22.81
N ALA A 196 -4.25 6.46 -22.00
CA ALA A 196 -3.91 6.34 -20.58
C ALA A 196 -4.94 5.46 -19.85
N PHE A 197 -6.24 5.69 -20.07
CA PHE A 197 -7.31 4.87 -19.53
C PHE A 197 -7.21 3.42 -20.00
N PHE A 198 -7.00 3.20 -21.31
CA PHE A 198 -6.86 1.88 -21.89
C PHE A 198 -5.67 1.11 -21.28
N GLY A 199 -4.52 1.77 -21.13
CA GLY A 199 -3.32 1.20 -20.54
C GLY A 199 -3.40 0.90 -19.05
N THR A 200 -4.18 1.67 -18.30
CA THR A 200 -4.34 1.50 -16.84
C THR A 200 -5.35 0.42 -16.48
N PHE A 201 -6.47 0.35 -17.19
CA PHE A 201 -7.61 -0.49 -16.79
C PHE A 201 -7.73 -1.81 -17.56
N PHE A 202 -7.06 -1.97 -18.71
CA PHE A 202 -7.18 -3.17 -19.53
C PHE A 202 -5.83 -3.88 -19.72
N PRO A 203 -5.76 -5.21 -19.53
CA PRO A 203 -4.54 -5.99 -19.75
C PRO A 203 -3.96 -5.81 -21.16
N THR A 204 -4.81 -5.87 -22.19
CA THR A 204 -4.41 -5.68 -23.59
C THR A 204 -3.84 -4.28 -23.82
N GLY A 205 -4.49 -3.25 -23.27
CA GLY A 205 -4.00 -1.88 -23.41
C GLY A 205 -2.65 -1.67 -22.74
N ARG A 206 -2.45 -2.28 -21.57
CA ARG A 206 -1.16 -2.27 -20.88
C ARG A 206 -0.07 -2.94 -21.72
N GLN A 207 -0.36 -4.10 -22.31
CA GLN A 207 0.60 -4.81 -23.16
C GLN A 207 0.99 -3.98 -24.38
N VAL A 208 0.01 -3.41 -25.09
CA VAL A 208 0.22 -2.55 -26.26
C VAL A 208 1.02 -1.30 -25.94
N LEU A 209 0.76 -0.68 -24.79
CA LEU A 209 1.42 0.57 -24.37
C LEU A 209 2.72 0.34 -23.58
N SER A 210 3.08 -0.92 -23.28
CA SER A 210 4.29 -1.26 -22.52
C SER A 210 5.60 -0.69 -23.10
N PRO A 211 5.82 -0.63 -24.44
CA PRO A 211 7.05 -0.05 -25.00
C PRO A 211 7.18 1.45 -24.73
N ILE A 212 6.06 2.13 -24.50
CA ILE A 212 5.97 3.57 -24.19
C ILE A 212 5.48 3.82 -22.76
N SER A 213 5.78 2.88 -21.85
CA SER A 213 5.49 3.00 -20.42
C SER A 213 6.17 4.20 -19.75
N TYR A 214 7.12 4.87 -20.39
CA TYR A 214 7.65 6.15 -19.89
C TYR A 214 6.63 7.30 -20.01
N VAL A 215 5.65 7.19 -20.92
CA VAL A 215 4.56 8.16 -21.13
C VAL A 215 3.34 7.80 -20.28
N PHE A 216 2.93 6.53 -20.32
CA PHE A 216 1.73 6.02 -19.64
C PHE A 216 2.06 5.33 -18.32
N ALA A 217 1.03 4.90 -17.57
CA ALA A 217 1.22 4.31 -16.24
C ALA A 217 2.22 3.13 -16.26
N ARG A 218 3.29 3.23 -15.48
CA ARG A 218 4.33 2.18 -15.34
C ARG A 218 3.90 1.07 -14.39
N GLU A 219 3.29 1.44 -13.28
CA GLU A 219 2.90 0.53 -12.21
C GLU A 219 1.76 -0.42 -12.63
N ALA A 220 1.84 -1.69 -12.23
CA ALA A 220 0.81 -2.70 -12.50
C ALA A 220 -0.34 -2.62 -11.51
N THR A 221 -1.46 -2.03 -11.92
CA THR A 221 -2.67 -1.85 -11.07
C THR A 221 -3.83 -2.77 -11.46
N LEU A 222 -3.58 -3.75 -12.33
CA LEU A 222 -4.61 -4.72 -12.72
C LEU A 222 -4.92 -5.66 -11.54
N PRO A 223 -6.14 -6.22 -11.48
CA PRO A 223 -6.50 -7.21 -10.47
C PRO A 223 -5.52 -8.39 -10.45
N LEU A 224 -5.42 -9.05 -9.29
CA LEU A 224 -4.62 -10.25 -9.13
C LEU A 224 -5.04 -11.31 -10.16
N HIS A 225 -4.07 -11.87 -10.88
CA HIS A 225 -4.24 -12.97 -11.81
C HIS A 225 -3.46 -14.18 -11.30
N LEU A 226 -4.08 -15.35 -11.33
CA LEU A 226 -3.47 -16.63 -10.97
C LEU A 226 -3.29 -17.47 -12.25
N ASP A 227 -2.05 -17.72 -12.65
CA ASP A 227 -1.76 -18.36 -13.94
C ASP A 227 -2.41 -19.74 -14.09
N ASN A 228 -2.36 -20.57 -13.04
CA ASN A 228 -2.91 -21.93 -13.05
C ASN A 228 -4.06 -22.10 -12.05
N LEU A 229 -5.08 -21.23 -12.13
CA LEU A 229 -6.26 -21.31 -11.25
C LEU A 229 -6.84 -22.73 -11.03
N PRO A 230 -6.91 -23.64 -12.03
CA PRO A 230 -7.36 -25.01 -11.80
C PRO A 230 -6.53 -25.80 -10.78
N GLU A 231 -5.22 -25.56 -10.70
CA GLU A 231 -4.32 -26.24 -9.75
C GLU A 231 -4.55 -25.77 -8.31
N TYR A 232 -4.89 -24.49 -8.13
CA TYR A 232 -5.32 -23.98 -6.81
C TYR A 232 -6.64 -24.62 -6.37
N ARG A 233 -7.60 -24.76 -7.28
CA ARG A 233 -8.87 -25.46 -6.98
C ARG A 233 -8.62 -26.91 -6.62
N ARG A 234 -7.77 -27.61 -7.38
CA ARG A 234 -7.38 -28.99 -7.09
C ARG A 234 -6.72 -29.11 -5.71
N LEU A 235 -5.84 -28.18 -5.33
CA LEU A 235 -5.25 -28.14 -3.99
C LEU A 235 -6.32 -27.97 -2.89
N ILE A 236 -7.28 -27.07 -3.08
CA ILE A 236 -8.37 -26.83 -2.13
C ILE A 236 -9.26 -28.09 -2.01
N ASP A 237 -9.62 -28.69 -3.14
CA ASP A 237 -10.42 -29.91 -3.18
C ASP A 237 -9.70 -31.08 -2.48
N ASP A 238 -8.39 -31.24 -2.73
CA ASP A 238 -7.56 -32.25 -2.07
C ASP A 238 -7.46 -32.02 -0.56
N LEU A 239 -7.37 -30.77 -0.10
CA LEU A 239 -7.40 -30.41 1.31
C LEU A 239 -8.75 -30.75 1.95
N LEU A 240 -9.85 -30.25 1.38
CA LEU A 240 -11.19 -30.46 1.91
C LEU A 240 -11.60 -31.93 1.89
N GLY A 241 -11.19 -32.69 0.88
CA GLY A 241 -11.47 -34.12 0.75
C GLY A 241 -10.68 -35.01 1.71
N LYS A 242 -9.51 -34.55 2.20
CA LYS A 242 -8.65 -35.34 3.12
C LYS A 242 -8.78 -34.93 4.58
N MET A 243 -9.08 -33.67 4.86
CA MET A 243 -9.14 -33.14 6.22
C MET A 243 -10.36 -33.63 6.98
N GLY A 244 -10.14 -34.43 8.02
CA GLY A 244 -11.13 -34.84 8.99
C GLY A 244 -11.52 -33.71 9.96
N PRO A 245 -12.54 -33.96 10.81
CA PRO A 245 -12.92 -33.03 11.88
C PRO A 245 -11.77 -32.80 12.86
N GLY A 246 -11.38 -31.54 13.05
CA GLY A 246 -10.30 -31.14 13.96
C GLY A 246 -8.91 -31.08 13.32
N ASP A 247 -8.74 -31.58 12.10
CA ASP A 247 -7.49 -31.44 11.35
C ASP A 247 -7.19 -29.97 11.06
N ARG A 248 -5.91 -29.59 11.17
CA ARG A 248 -5.42 -28.22 10.92
C ARG A 248 -4.52 -28.17 9.70
N LEU A 249 -4.60 -27.04 9.01
CA LEU A 249 -3.80 -26.69 7.84
C LEU A 249 -2.91 -25.48 8.16
N SER A 250 -1.63 -25.55 7.82
CA SER A 250 -0.77 -24.35 7.77
C SER A 250 -0.18 -24.16 6.38
N VAL A 251 -0.02 -22.89 6.00
CA VAL A 251 0.59 -22.52 4.71
C VAL A 251 1.85 -21.73 5.02
N PHE A 252 3.00 -22.22 4.58
CA PHE A 252 4.29 -21.53 4.71
C PHE A 252 4.66 -20.87 3.40
N ALA A 253 3.80 -19.97 2.93
CA ALA A 253 4.03 -19.16 1.76
C ALA A 253 3.38 -17.79 1.97
N SER A 254 3.99 -16.74 1.41
CA SER A 254 3.59 -15.37 1.68
C SER A 254 3.78 -14.47 0.47
N SER A 255 3.00 -14.67 -0.59
CA SER A 255 3.03 -13.82 -1.77
C SER A 255 1.68 -13.78 -2.50
N GLY A 256 1.63 -13.04 -3.62
CA GLY A 256 0.50 -13.11 -4.56
C GLY A 256 0.40 -14.43 -5.33
N ILE A 257 1.42 -15.29 -5.28
CA ILE A 257 1.40 -16.64 -5.89
C ILE A 257 0.77 -17.64 -4.92
N MET A 258 1.15 -17.63 -3.64
CA MET A 258 0.58 -18.54 -2.64
C MET A 258 0.61 -17.89 -1.25
N SER A 259 -0.48 -18.01 -0.52
CA SER A 259 -0.59 -17.67 0.90
C SER A 259 -1.81 -18.36 1.50
N ASP A 260 -1.85 -18.46 2.84
CA ASP A 260 -3.07 -18.83 3.56
C ASP A 260 -4.26 -17.98 3.11
N SER A 261 -4.02 -16.67 2.95
CA SER A 261 -5.04 -15.70 2.56
C SER A 261 -5.62 -15.93 1.17
N LEU A 262 -4.78 -16.35 0.23
CA LEU A 262 -5.26 -16.69 -1.10
C LEU A 262 -6.22 -17.89 -1.05
N LEU A 263 -5.85 -18.94 -0.31
CA LEU A 263 -6.64 -20.17 -0.27
C LEU A 263 -8.01 -19.97 0.37
N TYR A 264 -8.10 -19.31 1.53
CA TYR A 264 -9.41 -19.13 2.16
C TYR A 264 -10.26 -18.02 1.51
N GLU A 265 -9.65 -17.08 0.79
CA GLU A 265 -10.42 -16.14 -0.04
C GLU A 265 -11.02 -16.83 -1.26
N MET A 266 -10.36 -17.88 -1.79
CA MET A 266 -10.91 -18.72 -2.84
C MET A 266 -12.00 -19.67 -2.33
N ASP A 267 -11.83 -20.24 -1.13
CA ASP A 267 -12.83 -21.08 -0.47
C ASP A 267 -12.89 -20.83 1.04
N LYS A 268 -14.02 -20.28 1.49
CA LYS A 268 -14.21 -19.87 2.89
C LYS A 268 -14.29 -21.05 3.87
N ASP A 269 -14.54 -22.26 3.39
CA ASP A 269 -14.60 -23.47 4.22
C ASP A 269 -13.23 -23.85 4.80
N LEU A 270 -12.14 -23.33 4.23
CA LEU A 270 -10.79 -23.49 4.77
C LEU A 270 -10.52 -22.59 5.98
N TYR A 271 -11.15 -21.42 6.09
CA TYR A 271 -10.89 -20.45 7.16
C TYR A 271 -10.89 -21.06 8.58
N PRO A 272 -11.91 -21.85 9.01
CA PRO A 272 -11.92 -22.44 10.35
C PRO A 272 -10.85 -23.52 10.56
N ARG A 273 -10.23 -24.03 9.49
CA ARG A 273 -9.22 -25.10 9.52
C ARG A 273 -7.79 -24.58 9.49
N ILE A 274 -7.58 -23.31 9.14
CA ILE A 274 -6.26 -22.69 9.06
C ILE A 274 -5.70 -22.46 10.47
N GLU A 275 -4.51 -23.00 10.70
CA GLU A 275 -3.61 -22.60 11.77
C GLU A 275 -2.60 -21.59 11.21
N TRP A 276 -2.78 -20.34 11.62
CA TRP A 276 -2.07 -19.19 11.06
C TRP A 276 -0.60 -19.22 11.45
N ALA A 277 0.27 -19.24 10.45
CA ALA A 277 1.70 -19.03 10.65
C ALA A 277 1.99 -17.56 11.00
N CYS A 278 3.16 -17.31 11.57
CA CYS A 278 3.73 -15.97 11.56
C CYS A 278 4.00 -15.57 10.10
N GLN A 279 3.75 -14.31 9.75
CA GLN A 279 3.98 -13.80 8.41
C GLN A 279 5.14 -12.78 8.37
N VAL A 280 5.38 -12.04 9.45
CA VAL A 280 6.43 -11.02 9.53
C VAL A 280 7.20 -11.18 10.84
N ASP A 281 8.49 -11.51 10.79
CA ASP A 281 9.26 -11.91 11.98
C ASP A 281 9.27 -10.84 13.09
N SER A 282 9.41 -9.57 12.71
CA SER A 282 9.49 -8.46 13.67
C SER A 282 8.15 -8.02 14.25
N ARG A 283 7.04 -8.42 13.62
CA ARG A 283 5.67 -8.01 14.00
C ARG A 283 4.90 -9.14 14.65
N ASP A 284 4.97 -10.30 14.03
CA ASP A 284 4.17 -11.46 14.36
C ASP A 284 4.99 -12.29 15.33
N ARG A 285 4.43 -12.54 16.51
CA ARG A 285 5.03 -13.51 17.43
C ARG A 285 5.08 -14.86 16.73
N PHE A 286 6.18 -15.58 16.89
CA PHE A 286 6.30 -16.95 16.40
C PHE A 286 5.15 -17.81 16.93
N ARG A 287 4.54 -18.63 16.05
CA ARG A 287 3.38 -19.47 16.35
C ARG A 287 3.73 -20.95 16.14
N PRO A 288 4.26 -21.63 17.17
CA PRO A 288 4.67 -23.03 17.05
C PRO A 288 3.54 -23.99 16.68
N ALA A 289 2.28 -23.62 16.93
CA ALA A 289 1.11 -24.44 16.58
C ALA A 289 1.04 -24.72 15.06
N ALA A 290 1.43 -23.76 14.22
CA ALA A 290 1.44 -23.93 12.77
C ALA A 290 2.39 -25.06 12.32
N LEU A 291 3.48 -25.29 13.05
CA LEU A 291 4.42 -26.38 12.78
C LEU A 291 3.89 -27.77 13.16
N LYS A 292 2.72 -27.85 13.79
CA LYS A 292 2.06 -29.08 14.24
C LYS A 292 0.79 -29.37 13.45
N SER A 293 0.51 -28.60 12.41
CA SER A 293 -0.64 -28.83 11.54
C SER A 293 -0.50 -30.17 10.86
N LYS A 294 -1.60 -30.92 10.80
CA LYS A 294 -1.64 -32.23 10.14
C LYS A 294 -1.36 -32.09 8.64
N TYR A 295 -1.87 -31.04 8.02
CA TYR A 295 -1.59 -30.71 6.63
C TYR A 295 -0.79 -29.42 6.54
N VAL A 296 0.22 -29.41 5.66
CA VAL A 296 1.01 -28.21 5.39
C VAL A 296 1.17 -28.00 3.89
N VAL A 297 1.04 -26.74 3.47
CA VAL A 297 1.28 -26.30 2.09
C VAL A 297 2.54 -25.45 2.07
N VAL A 298 3.45 -25.82 1.18
CA VAL A 298 4.76 -25.17 0.97
C VAL A 298 4.99 -24.95 -0.53
N THR A 299 6.00 -24.16 -0.88
CA THR A 299 6.32 -23.79 -2.26
C THR A 299 7.79 -24.02 -2.59
N ASP A 300 8.09 -24.33 -3.83
CA ASP A 300 9.47 -24.47 -4.31
C ASP A 300 9.65 -23.72 -5.64
N PRO A 301 10.47 -22.65 -5.68
CA PRO A 301 11.18 -22.06 -4.53
C PRO A 301 10.21 -21.43 -3.50
N PRO A 302 10.66 -21.20 -2.24
CA PRO A 302 9.84 -20.54 -1.23
C PRO A 302 9.40 -19.15 -1.67
N VAL A 303 8.09 -18.86 -1.63
CA VAL A 303 7.57 -17.55 -2.01
C VAL A 303 7.32 -16.65 -0.81
N ILE A 304 7.98 -15.50 -0.81
CA ILE A 304 7.89 -14.44 0.21
C ILE A 304 7.69 -13.08 -0.47
N HIS A 305 7.15 -12.08 0.26
CA HIS A 305 6.89 -10.73 -0.28
C HIS A 305 7.74 -9.65 0.39
N LEU A 306 8.46 -9.97 1.46
CA LEU A 306 9.40 -9.06 2.12
C LEU A 306 10.83 -9.34 1.71
N GLN A 307 11.72 -8.48 2.19
CA GLN A 307 13.16 -8.67 2.05
C GLN A 307 13.62 -10.00 2.67
N GLN A 308 14.74 -10.49 2.14
CA GLN A 308 15.39 -11.69 2.67
C GLN A 308 15.67 -11.52 4.17
N GLY A 309 15.29 -12.52 4.96
CA GLY A 309 15.48 -12.52 6.42
C GLY A 309 14.38 -11.84 7.23
N ALA A 310 13.35 -11.26 6.59
CA ALA A 310 12.21 -10.65 7.29
C ALA A 310 11.00 -11.60 7.46
N GLN A 311 11.04 -12.79 6.85
CA GLN A 311 10.00 -13.82 6.91
C GLN A 311 10.61 -15.22 7.16
N LEU A 312 11.61 -15.32 8.02
CA LEU A 312 12.21 -16.60 8.42
C LEU A 312 11.19 -17.56 9.02
N CYS A 313 10.17 -17.04 9.70
CA CYS A 313 9.06 -17.83 10.22
C CYS A 313 8.20 -18.51 9.13
N VAL A 314 8.36 -18.10 7.87
CA VAL A 314 7.75 -18.71 6.68
C VAL A 314 8.79 -19.51 5.91
N SER A 315 9.92 -18.89 5.56
CA SER A 315 10.89 -19.48 4.62
C SER A 315 11.64 -20.68 5.21
N ILE A 316 11.97 -20.68 6.51
CA ILE A 316 12.67 -21.81 7.13
C ILE A 316 11.76 -23.04 7.18
N PRO A 317 10.52 -22.98 7.70
CA PRO A 317 9.62 -24.12 7.65
C PRO A 317 9.36 -24.64 6.25
N ASP A 318 9.11 -23.74 5.28
CA ASP A 318 8.92 -24.12 3.87
C ASP A 318 10.10 -24.97 3.36
N GLN A 319 11.33 -24.44 3.43
CA GLN A 319 12.52 -25.13 2.96
C GLN A 319 12.75 -26.46 3.69
N TYR A 320 12.59 -26.47 5.02
CA TYR A 320 12.83 -27.67 5.81
C TYR A 320 11.85 -28.79 5.46
N ILE A 321 10.58 -28.45 5.20
CA ILE A 321 9.55 -29.40 4.75
C ILE A 321 9.85 -29.89 3.33
N VAL A 322 10.20 -29.01 2.40
CA VAL A 322 10.57 -29.39 1.02
C VAL A 322 11.76 -30.36 1.01
N GLU A 323 12.80 -30.05 1.79
CA GLU A 323 14.02 -30.86 1.88
C GLU A 323 13.91 -32.10 2.78
N GLY A 324 12.82 -32.24 3.56
CA GLY A 324 12.66 -33.32 4.52
C GLY A 324 13.63 -33.27 5.71
N LYS A 325 14.11 -32.08 6.09
CA LYS A 325 15.09 -31.86 7.17
C LYS A 325 14.45 -31.21 8.38
N GLY A 326 15.02 -31.45 9.56
CA GLY A 326 14.54 -30.84 10.81
C GLY A 326 13.05 -31.13 11.03
N ILE A 327 12.24 -30.09 11.14
CA ILE A 327 10.77 -30.23 11.27
C ILE A 327 10.12 -30.92 10.06
N GLY A 328 10.71 -30.81 8.88
CA GLY A 328 10.20 -31.42 7.65
C GLY A 328 10.29 -32.94 7.64
N ALA A 329 11.15 -33.54 8.46
CA ALA A 329 11.25 -34.99 8.59
C ALA A 329 9.97 -35.63 9.16
N ALA A 330 9.13 -34.83 9.83
CA ALA A 330 7.82 -35.26 10.34
C ALA A 330 6.71 -35.20 9.27
N TYR A 331 7.03 -34.83 8.03
CA TYR A 331 6.06 -34.60 6.97
C TYR A 331 6.38 -35.43 5.73
N ARG A 332 5.35 -35.99 5.12
CA ARG A 332 5.43 -36.72 3.85
C ARG A 332 4.65 -35.97 2.78
N ARG A 333 5.29 -35.73 1.63
CA ARG A 333 4.64 -35.13 0.47
C ARG A 333 3.56 -36.07 -0.07
N ILE A 334 2.35 -35.55 -0.25
CA ILE A 334 1.21 -36.32 -0.78
C ILE A 334 0.73 -35.81 -2.15
N ALA A 335 0.99 -34.55 -2.50
CA ALA A 335 0.65 -34.00 -3.81
C ALA A 335 1.56 -32.82 -4.20
N ALA A 336 1.57 -32.51 -5.49
CA ALA A 336 2.27 -31.37 -6.09
C ALA A 336 1.33 -30.63 -7.04
N TYR A 337 1.50 -29.31 -7.16
CA TYR A 337 0.64 -28.41 -7.93
C TYR A 337 1.49 -27.40 -8.68
N GLN A 338 1.22 -27.19 -9.97
CA GLN A 338 1.90 -26.15 -10.74
C GLN A 338 1.20 -24.81 -10.52
N LEU A 339 1.86 -23.84 -9.88
CA LEU A 339 1.20 -22.59 -9.44
C LEU A 339 1.36 -21.47 -10.47
N SER A 340 2.59 -20.98 -10.65
CA SER A 340 2.91 -19.88 -11.57
C SER A 340 4.38 -19.97 -11.96
N GLY A 341 4.71 -19.74 -13.23
CA GLY A 341 6.09 -19.79 -13.72
C GLY A 341 6.82 -21.08 -13.32
N ASP A 342 7.93 -20.93 -12.60
CA ASP A 342 8.75 -22.00 -12.05
C ASP A 342 8.34 -22.45 -10.63
N VAL A 343 7.37 -21.78 -10.00
CA VAL A 343 6.92 -22.07 -8.64
C VAL A 343 5.93 -23.23 -8.62
N LYS A 344 6.28 -24.27 -7.85
CA LYS A 344 5.39 -25.38 -7.53
C LYS A 344 4.91 -25.29 -6.09
N GLY A 345 3.66 -25.66 -5.86
CA GLY A 345 3.10 -25.88 -4.53
C GLY A 345 3.15 -27.36 -4.19
N TYR A 346 3.35 -27.68 -2.92
CA TYR A 346 3.32 -29.05 -2.44
C TYR A 346 2.41 -29.15 -1.22
N LEU A 347 1.62 -30.22 -1.19
CA LEU A 347 0.83 -30.60 -0.02
C LEU A 347 1.54 -31.74 0.69
N TYR A 348 1.75 -31.57 1.98
CA TYR A 348 2.36 -32.54 2.87
C TYR A 348 1.37 -32.91 3.98
N GLU A 349 1.52 -34.13 4.49
CA GLU A 349 0.80 -34.67 5.63
C GLU A 349 1.79 -35.09 6.71
N GLN A 350 1.47 -34.80 7.97
CA GLN A 350 2.27 -35.21 9.12
C GLN A 350 2.24 -36.74 9.29
N VAL A 351 3.41 -37.33 9.57
CA VAL A 351 3.62 -38.79 9.72
C VAL A 351 3.55 -39.23 11.16
#